data_AF-A0A4Q3CAW7-F1
#
_entry.id   AF-A0A4Q3CAW7-F1
#
_cell.length_a   1.000
_cell.length_b   1.000
_cell.length_c   1.000
_cell.angle_alpha   90.00
_cell.angle_beta   90.00
_cell.angle_gamma   90.00
#
_symmetry.space_group_name_H-M   'P 1'
#
loop_
_entity.id
_entity.type
_entity.pdbx_description
1 polymer ?
#
loop_
_entity_poly.entity_id
_entity_poly.type
_entity_poly.pdbx_seq_one_letter_code
_entity_poly.pdbx_strand_id
1 'polypeptide(L)'
;MTVTQIMAELQAKGSESIKKTLLKHGVKEPFFGVKIEYLKPIQKKIKKDYQLAKDLFATGNADAMYLAGLIADDAHMSRTDLQTWVEQATSTNIGEYT
;
A
#
# COMPACT_ATOMS: atom_id res chain seq x y z
N MET A 1 -6.25 -13.14 3.70
CA MET A 1 -7.12 -11.98 4.00
C MET A 1 -7.56 -11.42 2.67
N THR A 2 -8.76 -10.85 2.54
CA THR A 2 -9.21 -10.24 1.27
C THR A 2 -8.87 -8.75 1.22
N VAL A 3 -8.83 -8.17 0.02
CA VAL A 3 -8.65 -6.72 -0.17
C VAL A 3 -9.69 -5.93 0.64
N THR A 4 -10.96 -6.32 0.57
CA THR A 4 -12.05 -5.64 1.31
C THR A 4 -11.80 -5.63 2.82
N GLN A 5 -11.36 -6.76 3.38
CA GLN A 5 -11.04 -6.86 4.81
C GLN A 5 -9.87 -5.94 5.18
N ILE A 6 -8.81 -5.95 4.37
CA ILE A 6 -7.63 -5.12 4.60
C ILE A 6 -7.99 -3.64 4.48
N MET A 7 -8.72 -3.23 3.45
CA MET A 7 -9.13 -1.83 3.27
C MET A 7 -9.97 -1.33 4.44
N ALA A 8 -10.89 -2.16 4.97
CA ALA A 8 -11.66 -1.82 6.16
C ALA A 8 -10.78 -1.65 7.40
N GLU A 9 -9.79 -2.54 7.60
CA GLU A 9 -8.83 -2.42 8.71
C GLU A 9 -7.96 -1.17 8.58
N LEU A 10 -7.44 -0.88 7.39
CA LEU A 10 -6.63 0.32 7.11
C LEU A 10 -7.44 1.58 7.38
N GLN A 11 -8.68 1.65 6.89
CA GLN A 11 -9.57 2.78 7.13
C GLN A 11 -9.84 2.98 8.63
N ALA A 12 -10.11 1.91 9.38
CA ALA A 12 -10.34 1.96 10.81
C ALA A 12 -9.09 2.38 11.63
N LYS A 13 -7.89 2.22 11.06
CA LYS A 13 -6.61 2.64 11.66
C LYS A 13 -6.06 3.95 11.06
N GLY A 14 -6.81 4.58 10.17
CA GLY A 14 -6.49 5.88 9.60
C GLY A 14 -6.41 6.98 10.66
N SER A 15 -5.59 7.99 10.40
CA SER A 15 -5.42 9.13 11.31
C SER A 15 -5.35 10.43 10.53
N GLU A 16 -6.33 11.29 10.74
CA GLU A 16 -6.39 12.63 10.14
C GLU A 16 -5.15 13.48 10.43
N SER A 17 -4.57 13.36 11.63
CA SER A 17 -3.35 14.08 11.98
C SER A 17 -2.15 13.61 11.15
N ILE A 18 -2.01 12.30 10.94
CA ILE A 18 -0.93 11.72 10.14
C ILE A 18 -1.15 12.07 8.67
N LYS A 19 -2.39 11.92 8.21
CA LYS A 19 -2.80 12.28 6.86
C LYS A 19 -2.42 13.72 6.50
N LYS A 20 -2.73 14.68 7.38
CA LYS A 20 -2.33 16.10 7.22
C LYS A 20 -0.82 16.29 7.14
N THR A 21 -0.05 15.56 7.93
CA THR A 21 1.42 15.62 7.89
C THR A 21 1.95 15.03 6.58
N LEU A 22 1.46 13.86 6.17
CA LEU A 22 1.90 13.19 4.95
C LEU A 22 1.55 13.98 3.67
N LEU A 23 0.40 14.67 3.65
CA LEU A 23 0.06 15.61 2.57
C LEU A 23 1.12 16.71 2.41
N LYS A 24 1.62 17.28 3.53
CA LYS A 24 2.70 18.28 3.49
C LYS A 24 4.03 17.72 3.00
N HIS A 25 4.23 16.41 3.13
CA HIS A 25 5.41 15.69 2.64
C HIS A 25 5.24 15.13 1.22
N GLY A 26 4.15 15.47 0.51
CA GLY A 26 3.97 15.12 -0.90
C GLY A 26 3.24 13.79 -1.15
N VAL A 27 2.71 13.13 -0.11
CA VAL A 27 1.81 11.98 -0.30
C VAL A 27 0.51 12.46 -0.92
N LYS A 28 0.03 11.75 -1.94
CA LYS A 28 -1.19 12.09 -2.69
C LYS A 28 -2.36 11.21 -2.30
N GLU A 29 -3.56 11.80 -2.34
CA GLU A 29 -4.81 11.08 -2.19
C GLU A 29 -5.06 10.10 -3.34
N PRO A 30 -5.77 8.98 -3.10
CA PRO A 30 -6.44 8.61 -1.85
C PRO A 30 -5.51 7.92 -0.83
N PHE A 31 -5.63 8.25 0.47
CA PHE A 31 -5.05 7.47 1.57
C PHE A 31 -5.73 7.78 2.92
N PHE A 32 -5.57 6.92 3.92
CA PHE A 32 -6.13 7.05 5.26
C PHE A 32 -5.14 7.62 6.30
N GLY A 33 -3.83 7.56 6.03
CA GLY A 33 -2.79 8.02 6.94
C GLY A 33 -2.52 7.02 8.05
N VAL A 34 -2.26 5.77 7.67
CA VAL A 34 -2.05 4.65 8.60
C VAL A 34 -0.59 4.63 9.05
N LYS A 35 -0.35 4.41 10.34
CA LYS A 35 1.00 4.19 10.83
C LYS A 35 1.55 2.86 10.34
N ILE A 36 2.81 2.84 9.92
CA ILE A 36 3.53 1.62 9.51
C ILE A 36 3.49 0.53 10.60
N GLU A 37 3.45 0.90 11.88
CA GLU A 37 3.32 -0.07 12.99
C GLU A 37 2.07 -0.96 12.87
N TYR A 38 0.97 -0.45 12.31
CA TYR A 38 -0.26 -1.22 12.08
C TYR A 38 -0.20 -2.11 10.84
N LEU A 39 0.69 -1.81 9.89
CA LEU A 39 0.90 -2.62 8.68
C LEU A 39 1.71 -3.89 8.99
N LYS A 40 2.66 -3.82 9.93
CA LYS A 40 3.54 -4.95 10.29
C LYS A 40 2.79 -6.22 10.74
N PRO A 41 1.75 -6.17 11.58
CA PRO A 41 0.95 -7.35 11.91
C PRO A 41 0.26 -7.98 10.69
N ILE A 42 -0.30 -7.16 9.80
CA ILE A 42 -0.95 -7.63 8.57
C ILE A 42 0.08 -8.32 7.66
N GLN A 43 1.24 -7.66 7.45
CA GLN A 43 2.37 -8.22 6.71
C GLN A 43 2.82 -9.56 7.30
N LYS A 44 2.99 -9.68 8.62
CA LYS A 44 3.41 -10.95 9.26
C LYS A 44 2.41 -12.09 9.06
N LYS A 45 1.11 -11.78 9.02
CA LYS A 45 0.05 -12.76 8.83
C LYS A 45 -0.01 -13.27 7.39
N ILE A 46 0.19 -12.38 6.42
CA ILE A 46 0.13 -12.70 4.98
C ILE A 46 1.47 -13.24 4.47
N LYS A 47 2.58 -12.66 4.94
CA LYS A 47 3.96 -12.83 4.44
C LYS A 47 4.11 -12.34 3.01
N LYS A 48 3.96 -13.22 2.02
CA LYS A 48 4.00 -12.93 0.59
C LYS A 48 2.75 -13.47 -0.07
N ASP A 49 2.12 -12.66 -0.91
CA ASP A 49 0.95 -13.05 -1.69
C ASP A 49 0.88 -12.20 -2.96
N TYR A 50 1.24 -12.80 -4.11
CA TYR A 50 1.33 -12.12 -5.39
C TYR A 50 0.00 -11.48 -5.82
N GLN A 51 -1.10 -12.24 -5.77
CA GLN A 51 -2.39 -11.74 -6.24
C GLN A 51 -2.91 -10.65 -5.32
N LEU A 52 -2.79 -10.86 -4.00
CA LEU A 52 -3.25 -9.87 -3.03
C LEU A 52 -2.43 -8.57 -3.10
N ALA A 53 -1.11 -8.65 -3.32
CA ALA A 53 -0.27 -7.48 -3.53
C ALA A 53 -0.75 -6.68 -4.75
N LYS A 54 -0.98 -7.35 -5.89
CA LYS A 54 -1.49 -6.69 -7.10
C LYS A 54 -2.84 -6.03 -6.88
N ASP A 55 -3.77 -6.73 -6.23
CA ASP A 55 -5.11 -6.20 -6.02
C ASP A 55 -5.12 -5.03 -5.02
N LEU A 56 -4.25 -5.08 -3.99
CA LEU A 56 -4.07 -3.95 -3.06
C LEU A 56 -3.42 -2.75 -3.75
N PHE A 57 -2.43 -2.96 -4.60
CA PHE A 57 -1.78 -1.89 -5.34
C PHE A 57 -2.78 -1.20 -6.30
N ALA A 58 -3.61 -1.99 -6.97
CA ALA A 58 -4.65 -1.50 -7.88
C ALA A 58 -5.75 -0.66 -7.20
N THR A 59 -5.85 -0.66 -5.86
CA THR A 59 -6.78 0.24 -5.15
C THR A 59 -6.43 1.72 -5.30
N GLY A 60 -5.18 2.03 -5.64
CA GLY A 60 -4.65 3.39 -5.70
C GLY A 60 -4.54 4.09 -4.33
N ASN A 61 -4.89 3.39 -3.24
CA ASN A 61 -4.79 3.95 -1.89
C ASN A 61 -3.34 3.83 -1.40
N ALA A 62 -2.69 4.93 -1.05
CA ALA A 62 -1.26 4.90 -0.72
C ALA A 62 -0.90 4.00 0.48
N ASP A 63 -1.77 3.86 1.49
CA ASP A 63 -1.51 2.94 2.60
C ASP A 63 -1.59 1.47 2.14
N ALA A 64 -2.54 1.16 1.25
CA ALA A 64 -2.71 -0.17 0.68
C ALA A 64 -1.62 -0.53 -0.33
N MET A 65 -1.20 0.43 -1.17
CA MET A 65 -0.08 0.27 -2.11
C MET A 65 1.22 0.03 -1.37
N TYR A 66 1.47 0.74 -0.26
CA TYR A 66 2.65 0.48 0.57
C TYR A 66 2.61 -0.92 1.19
N LEU A 67 1.44 -1.35 1.70
CA LEU A 67 1.29 -2.73 2.19
C LEU A 67 1.50 -3.76 1.06
N ALA A 68 1.04 -3.48 -0.17
CA ALA A 68 1.28 -4.33 -1.32
C ALA A 68 2.77 -4.58 -1.57
N GLY A 69 3.61 -3.55 -1.54
CA GLY A 69 5.06 -3.71 -1.65
C GLY A 69 5.66 -4.56 -0.53
N LEU A 70 5.15 -4.42 0.70
CA LEU A 70 5.61 -5.22 1.85
C LEU A 70 5.27 -6.73 1.76
N ILE A 71 4.25 -7.09 0.99
CA ILE A 71 3.78 -8.49 0.82
C ILE A 71 3.97 -9.00 -0.61
N ALA A 72 4.62 -8.24 -1.48
CA ALA A 72 4.84 -8.64 -2.86
C ALA A 72 5.70 -9.91 -2.93
N ASP A 73 5.32 -10.82 -3.82
CA ASP A 73 6.18 -11.95 -4.21
C ASP A 73 6.96 -11.56 -5.47
N ASP A 74 8.09 -10.89 -5.25
CA ASP A 74 9.03 -10.40 -6.24
C ASP A 74 9.48 -11.47 -7.24
N ALA A 75 9.63 -12.72 -6.81
CA ALA A 75 10.00 -13.84 -7.68
C ALA A 75 8.94 -14.15 -8.74
N HIS A 76 7.69 -13.76 -8.50
CA HIS A 76 6.56 -13.98 -9.40
C HIS A 76 6.15 -12.72 -10.18
N MET A 77 6.77 -11.57 -9.91
CA MET A 77 6.45 -10.32 -10.62
C MET A 77 7.06 -10.29 -12.02
N SER A 78 6.24 -9.98 -13.02
CA SER A 78 6.70 -9.75 -14.38
C SER A 78 7.21 -8.32 -14.58
N ARG A 79 8.00 -8.10 -15.63
CA ARG A 79 8.40 -6.74 -16.06
C ARG A 79 7.19 -5.85 -16.32
N THR A 80 6.11 -6.40 -16.87
CA THR A 80 4.87 -5.67 -17.12
C THR A 80 4.18 -5.27 -15.82
N ASP A 81 4.13 -6.15 -14.81
CA ASP A 81 3.58 -5.81 -13.50
C ASP A 81 4.34 -4.64 -12.87
N LEU A 82 5.68 -4.70 -12.90
CA LEU A 82 6.53 -3.64 -12.35
C LEU A 82 6.39 -2.32 -13.11
N GLN A 83 6.27 -2.37 -14.44
CA GLN A 83 6.03 -1.18 -15.26
C GLN A 83 4.69 -0.52 -14.91
N THR A 84 3.63 -1.32 -14.75
CA THR A 84 2.34 -0.82 -14.29
C THR A 84 2.43 -0.19 -12.90
N TRP A 85 3.22 -0.76 -12.00
CA TRP A 85 3.43 -0.18 -10.66
C TRP A 85 4.10 1.19 -10.74
N VAL A 86 5.17 1.31 -11.52
CA VAL A 86 5.88 2.59 -11.74
C VAL A 86 4.94 3.66 -12.32
N GLU A 87 4.11 3.31 -13.29
CA GLU A 87 3.16 4.25 -13.92
C GLU A 87 2.07 4.72 -12.94
N GLN A 88 1.67 3.86 -12.00
CA GLN A 88 0.62 4.15 -11.02
C GLN A 88 1.16 4.76 -9.71
N ALA A 89 2.46 4.69 -9.45
CA ALA A 89 3.15 5.21 -8.27
C ALA A 89 3.24 6.74 -8.24
N THR A 90 2.09 7.41 -8.33
CA THR A 90 1.98 8.87 -8.48
C THR A 90 2.25 9.64 -7.18
N SER A 91 2.17 8.96 -6.03
CA SER A 91 2.47 9.49 -4.70
C SER A 91 3.94 9.27 -4.36
N THR A 92 4.63 10.28 -3.82
CA THR A 92 6.09 10.23 -3.59
C THR A 92 6.52 9.03 -2.77
N ASN A 93 5.76 8.68 -1.73
CA ASN A 93 6.08 7.53 -0.89
C ASN A 93 5.97 6.19 -1.62
N ILE A 94 5.13 6.09 -2.65
CA ILE A 94 5.00 4.87 -3.44
C ILE A 94 6.10 4.80 -4.48
N GLY A 95 6.39 5.91 -5.17
CA GLY A 95 7.46 5.93 -6.18
C GLY A 95 8.86 5.72 -5.62
N GLU A 96 9.10 6.06 -4.35
CA GLU A 96 10.42 5.96 -3.73
C GLU A 96 10.60 4.74 -2.82
N TYR A 97 9.54 4.23 -2.18
CA TYR A 97 9.65 3.25 -1.09
C TYR A 97 8.80 1.98 -1.28
N THR A 98 8.20 1.77 -2.46
CA THR A 98 7.39 0.58 -2.78
C THR A 98 7.87 -0.02 -4.09
#